data_AF-A0A928GRR0-F1
#
_entry.id   AF-A0A928GRR0-F1
#
_cell.length_a   1.000
_cell.length_b   1.000
_cell.length_c   1.000
_cell.angle_alpha   90.00
_cell.angle_beta   90.00
_cell.angle_gamma   90.00
#
_symmetry.space_group_name_H-M   'P 1'
#
loop_
_entity.id
_entity.type
_entity.pdbx_description
1 polymer ?
#
loop_
_entity_poly.entity_id
_entity_poly.type
_entity_poly.pdbx_seq_one_letter_code
_entity_poly.pdbx_strand_id
1 'polypeptide(L)'
;MKSVSNHNGDIIVHQSTSRIKIQDSEITIISRNEDDFISLTDMARSQLQEHIIFRWLSLKSTIEYLGEWEMLYNSNFNCTEFDTIRNN
;
A
#
# COMPACT_ATOMS: atom_id res chain seq x y z
N MET A 1 10.74 -1.49 -16.23
CA MET A 1 11.74 -0.44 -15.90
C MET A 1 12.00 0.50 -17.10
N LYS A 2 11.16 1.53 -17.28
CA LYS A 2 11.46 2.70 -18.13
C LYS A 2 11.13 3.96 -17.34
N SER A 3 12.11 4.48 -16.61
CA SER A 3 12.05 5.83 -16.04
C SER A 3 12.49 6.83 -17.10
N VAL A 4 11.66 7.84 -17.38
CA VAL A 4 12.03 9.00 -18.20
C VAL A 4 12.47 10.11 -17.25
N SER A 5 13.75 10.51 -17.36
CA SER A 5 14.27 11.65 -16.60
C SER A 5 13.96 12.95 -17.34
N ASN A 6 13.57 14.00 -16.62
CA ASN A 6 13.46 15.34 -17.19
C ASN A 6 14.86 15.92 -17.48
N HIS A 7 14.92 17.11 -18.09
CA HIS A 7 16.18 17.80 -18.44
C HIS A 7 17.07 18.12 -17.22
N ASN A 8 16.52 18.05 -16.00
CA ASN A 8 17.20 18.32 -14.73
C ASN A 8 17.64 17.03 -14.01
N GLY A 9 17.35 15.84 -14.55
CA GLY A 9 17.67 14.55 -13.94
C GLY A 9 16.63 14.05 -12.94
N ASP A 10 15.51 14.75 -12.73
CA ASP A 10 14.44 14.25 -11.88
C ASP A 10 13.72 13.09 -12.56
N ILE A 11 13.45 12.03 -11.79
CA ILE A 11 12.63 10.92 -12.23
C ILE A 11 11.19 11.42 -12.35
N ILE A 12 10.61 11.39 -13.55
CA ILE A 12 9.19 11.65 -13.74
C ILE A 12 8.43 10.42 -13.26
N VAL A 13 7.75 10.55 -12.12
CA VAL A 13 6.82 9.53 -11.65
C VAL A 13 5.51 9.71 -12.42
N HIS A 14 5.19 8.75 -13.28
CA HIS A 14 3.87 8.69 -13.88
C HIS A 14 2.89 8.19 -12.82
N GLN A 15 2.05 9.10 -12.32
CA GLN A 15 0.96 8.79 -11.40
C GLN A 15 -0.36 9.22 -12.03
N SER A 16 -1.32 8.29 -12.08
CA SER A 16 -2.69 8.59 -12.45
C SER A 16 -3.65 8.06 -11.39
N THR A 17 -4.80 8.70 -11.27
CA THR A 17 -5.86 8.31 -10.33
C THR A 17 -7.09 7.96 -11.14
N SER A 18 -7.65 6.78 -10.89
CA SER A 18 -8.91 6.33 -11.47
C SER A 18 -9.85 5.81 -10.39
N ARG A 19 -11.08 5.47 -10.75
CA ARG A 19 -12.09 4.97 -9.82
C ARG A 19 -12.82 3.78 -10.41
N ILE A 20 -13.04 2.76 -9.59
CA ILE A 20 -13.87 1.61 -9.91
C ILE A 20 -15.12 1.63 -9.04
N LYS A 21 -16.27 1.34 -9.64
CA LYS A 21 -17.54 1.20 -8.91
C LYS A 21 -17.83 -0.28 -8.69
N ILE A 22 -17.97 -0.68 -7.42
CA ILE A 22 -18.33 -2.05 -7.00
C ILE A 22 -19.58 -1.94 -6.14
N GLN A 23 -20.70 -2.49 -6.63
CA GLN A 23 -22.02 -2.29 -6.01
C GLN A 23 -22.30 -0.78 -5.85
N ASP A 24 -22.55 -0.31 -4.61
CA ASP A 24 -22.75 1.10 -4.28
C ASP A 24 -21.48 1.79 -3.74
N SER A 25 -20.34 1.10 -3.75
CA SER A 25 -19.05 1.62 -3.29
C SER A 25 -18.19 2.08 -4.47
N GLU A 26 -17.61 3.27 -4.34
CA GLU A 26 -16.65 3.82 -5.29
C GLU A 26 -15.25 3.75 -4.68
N ILE A 27 -14.34 3.04 -5.34
CA ILE A 27 -13.00 2.74 -4.84
C ILE A 27 -11.97 3.43 -5.71
N THR A 28 -11.10 4.21 -5.08
CA THR A 28 -10.00 4.89 -5.75
C THR A 28 -8.88 3.91 -6.06
N ILE A 29 -8.38 3.96 -7.29
CA ILE A 29 -7.18 3.26 -7.75
C ILE A 29 -6.12 4.30 -8.10
N ILE A 30 -4.93 4.15 -7.55
CA ILE A 30 -3.77 4.97 -7.87
C ILE A 30 -2.82 4.09 -8.69
N SER A 31 -2.63 4.42 -9.95
CA SER A 31 -1.60 3.77 -10.79
C SER A 31 -0.31 4.57 -10.65
N ARG A 32 0.77 3.90 -10.27
CA ARG A 32 2.10 4.50 -10.16
C ARG A 32 3.12 3.58 -10.80
N ASN A 33 3.80 4.08 -11.83
CA ASN A 33 4.74 3.30 -12.63
C ASN A 33 4.08 2.04 -13.23
N GLU A 34 4.49 0.84 -12.79
CA GLU A 34 4.00 -0.46 -13.27
C GLU A 34 3.04 -1.12 -12.25
N ASP A 35 2.72 -0.42 -11.15
CA ASP A 35 1.91 -0.94 -10.04
C ASP A 35 0.60 -0.16 -9.88
N ASP A 36 -0.46 -0.89 -9.53
CA ASP A 36 -1.77 -0.34 -9.19
C ASP A 36 -2.05 -0.52 -7.70
N PHE A 37 -2.47 0.56 -7.04
CA PHE A 37 -2.79 0.59 -5.61
C PHE A 37 -4.28 0.84 -5.43
N ILE A 38 -4.93 0.01 -4.61
CA ILE A 38 -6.36 0.12 -4.29
C ILE A 38 -6.55 0.77 -2.92
N SER A 39 -7.48 1.71 -2.81
CA SER A 39 -7.81 2.39 -1.56
C SER A 39 -8.56 1.47 -0.57
N LEU A 40 -7.88 1.05 0.50
CA LEU A 40 -8.48 0.24 1.57
C LEU A 40 -9.60 0.99 2.32
N THR A 41 -9.45 2.30 2.51
CA THR A 41 -10.45 3.14 3.21
C THR A 41 -11.73 3.29 2.38
N ASP A 42 -11.62 3.35 1.06
CA ASP A 42 -12.79 3.34 0.18
C ASP A 42 -13.50 1.97 0.21
N MET A 43 -12.74 0.86 0.26
CA MET A 43 -13.31 -0.48 0.39
C MET A 43 -14.03 -0.68 1.74
N ALA A 44 -13.56 -0.03 2.80
CA ALA A 44 -14.09 -0.21 4.15
C ALA A 44 -15.17 0.83 4.55
N ARG A 45 -15.68 1.66 3.63
CA ARG A 45 -16.48 2.88 3.88
C ARG A 45 -17.86 2.70 4.61
N SER A 46 -18.18 1.53 5.16
CA SER A 46 -19.40 1.27 5.96
C SER A 46 -19.19 1.49 7.47
N GLN A 47 -20.20 1.96 8.21
CA GLN A 47 -20.23 2.60 9.56
C GLN A 47 -19.28 2.13 10.73
N LEU A 48 -18.39 1.15 10.56
CA LEU A 48 -17.35 0.70 11.51
C LEU A 48 -15.92 0.76 10.90
N GLN A 49 -15.68 1.79 10.07
CA GLN A 49 -14.72 1.88 8.94
C GLN A 49 -13.24 1.75 9.31
N GLU A 50 -12.77 2.55 10.26
CA GLU A 50 -11.34 2.59 10.62
C GLU A 50 -10.93 1.38 11.44
N HIS A 51 -11.82 0.90 12.32
CA HIS A 51 -11.52 -0.20 13.23
C HIS A 51 -11.25 -1.52 12.49
N ILE A 52 -11.88 -1.76 11.34
CA ILE A 52 -11.67 -2.99 10.56
C ILE A 52 -10.26 -2.99 9.96
N ILE A 53 -9.84 -1.87 9.36
CA ILE A 53 -8.49 -1.75 8.79
C ILE A 53 -7.44 -1.85 9.90
N PHE A 54 -7.62 -1.10 11.00
CA PHE A 54 -6.71 -1.18 12.14
C PHE A 54 -6.63 -2.59 12.71
N ARG A 55 -7.78 -3.24 12.93
CA ARG A 55 -7.83 -4.61 13.45
C ARG A 55 -7.11 -5.58 12.52
N TRP A 56 -7.32 -5.47 11.20
CA TRP A 56 -6.67 -6.33 10.23
C TRP A 56 -5.15 -6.14 10.21
N LEU A 57 -4.67 -4.89 10.26
CA LEU A 57 -3.25 -4.55 10.32
C LEU A 57 -2.60 -4.95 11.65
N SER A 58 -3.37 -5.03 12.75
CA SER A 58 -2.88 -5.49 14.05
C SER A 58 -2.88 -7.01 14.23
N LEU A 59 -3.43 -7.79 13.28
CA LEU A 59 -3.36 -9.25 13.38
C LEU A 59 -1.92 -9.71 13.23
N LYS A 60 -1.43 -10.53 14.16
CA LYS A 60 -0.09 -11.12 14.11
C LYS A 60 0.22 -11.78 12.75
N SER A 61 -0.74 -12.53 12.21
CA SER A 61 -0.61 -13.15 10.89
C SER A 61 -0.45 -12.14 9.75
N THR A 62 -1.13 -11.00 9.81
CA THR A 62 -0.99 -9.94 8.81
C THR A 62 0.36 -9.25 8.93
N ILE A 63 0.78 -8.93 10.16
CA ILE A 63 2.11 -8.31 10.43
C ILE A 63 3.23 -9.23 9.95
N GLU A 64 3.18 -10.52 10.29
CA GLU A 64 4.17 -11.51 9.85
C GLU A 64 4.22 -11.60 8.31
N TYR A 65 3.06 -11.71 7.66
CA TYR A 65 3.00 -11.77 6.20
C TYR A 65 3.58 -10.52 5.54
N LEU A 66 3.22 -9.32 6.02
CA LEU A 66 3.74 -8.05 5.48
C LEU A 66 5.25 -7.94 5.72
N GLY A 67 5.75 -8.39 6.88
CA GLY A 67 7.18 -8.42 7.17
C GLY A 67 7.97 -9.29 6.20
N GLU A 68 7.52 -10.53 5.98
CA GLU A 68 8.16 -11.44 5.01
C GLU A 68 8.10 -10.88 3.59
N TRP A 69 6.96 -10.29 3.20
CA TRP A 69 6.82 -9.65 1.89
C TRP A 69 7.80 -8.47 1.72
N GLU A 70 7.88 -7.58 2.69
CA GLU A 70 8.82 -6.44 2.67
C GLU A 70 10.28 -6.92 2.61
N MET A 71 10.65 -7.95 3.39
CA MET A 71 11.99 -8.52 3.35
C MET A 71 12.37 -9.09 1.97
N LEU A 72 11.39 -9.63 1.24
CA LEU A 72 11.62 -10.22 -0.10
C LEU A 72 11.71 -9.16 -1.20
N TYR A 73 10.89 -8.11 -1.12
CA TYR A 73 10.67 -7.17 -2.25
C TYR A 73 11.23 -5.76 -2.01
N ASN A 74 11.60 -5.40 -0.79
CA ASN A 74 12.13 -4.09 -0.44
C ASN A 74 13.55 -4.21 0.14
N SER A 75 14.56 -4.04 -0.71
CA SER A 75 15.98 -4.18 -0.33
C SER A 75 16.43 -3.22 0.78
N ASN A 76 15.69 -2.13 1.00
CA ASN A 76 15.98 -1.12 2.01
C ASN A 76 15.12 -1.28 3.27
N PHE A 77 14.42 -2.42 3.42
CA PHE A 77 13.55 -2.67 4.56
C PHE A 77 14.32 -2.71 5.89
N ASN A 78 13.79 -2.02 6.90
CA ASN A 78 14.41 -1.95 8.22
C ASN A 78 13.95 -3.12 9.11
N CYS A 79 14.63 -4.26 8.99
CA CYS A 79 14.31 -5.45 9.77
C CYS A 79 14.39 -5.23 11.28
N THR A 80 15.34 -4.40 11.73
CA THR A 80 15.56 -4.13 13.16
C THR A 80 14.37 -3.42 13.81
N GLU A 81 13.83 -2.40 13.14
CA GLU A 81 12.65 -1.68 13.63
C GLU A 81 11.39 -2.53 13.50
N PHE A 82 11.28 -3.30 12.41
CA PHE A 82 10.17 -4.23 12.22
C PHE A 82 10.11 -5.29 13.34
N ASP A 83 11.24 -5.83 13.78
CA ASP A 83 11.30 -6.76 14.91
C ASP A 83 10.73 -6.18 16.21
N THR A 84 10.81 -4.87 16.40
CA THR A 84 10.21 -4.20 17.56
C THR A 84 8.69 -4.17 17.44
N ILE A 85 8.15 -3.93 16.23
CA ILE A 85 6.71 -3.93 15.96
C ILE A 85 6.12 -5.34 16.07
N ARG A 86 6.83 -6.35 15.56
CA ARG A 86 6.40 -7.76 15.54
C ARG A 86 6.29 -8.38 16.95
N ASN A 87 7.15 -7.94 17.87
CA ASN A 87 7.28 -8.52 19.20
C ASN A 87 6.60 -7.70 20.31
N ASN A 88 5.89 -6.62 19.95
CA ASN A 88 5.09 -5.80 20.86
C ASN A 88 3.70 -6.42 21.07
#